data_AF-A0AAW3YYZ8-F1
#
_entry.id   AF-A0AAW3YYZ8-F1
#
_cell.length_a   1.000
_cell.length_b   1.000
_cell.length_c   1.000
_cell.angle_alpha   90.00
_cell.angle_beta   90.00
_cell.angle_gamma   90.00
#
_symmetry.space_group_name_H-M   'P 1'
#
loop_
_entity.id
_entity.type
_entity.pdbx_description
1 polymer ?
#
loop_
_entity_poly.entity_id
_entity_poly.type
_entity_poly.pdbx_seq_one_letter_code
_entity_poly.pdbx_strand_id
1 'polypeptide(L)'
;MKNNEQMLSILLHEVQIMLNEPDVREDDNFTELGGNSIMAMQIVETLKIRDGILVSSAQLLGARIAHIELKRMDEGNGEQK
;
A
#
# COMPACT_ATOMS: atom_id res chain seq x y z
N MET A 1 13.54 -12.58 3.49
CA MET A 1 12.13 -12.89 3.13
C MET A 1 11.12 -12.27 4.09
N LYS A 2 11.42 -12.10 5.39
CA LYS A 2 10.50 -11.53 6.40
C LYS A 2 9.95 -10.10 6.11
N ASN A 3 10.65 -9.28 5.34
CA ASN A 3 10.21 -7.90 5.10
C ASN A 3 8.96 -7.80 4.20
N ASN A 4 8.83 -8.65 3.18
CA ASN A 4 7.76 -8.48 2.19
C ASN A 4 6.38 -8.90 2.74
N GLU A 5 6.31 -10.04 3.44
CA GLU A 5 5.07 -10.53 4.07
C GLU A 5 4.57 -9.54 5.12
N GLN A 6 5.46 -8.95 5.91
CA GLN A 6 5.10 -7.92 6.89
C GLN A 6 4.58 -6.65 6.20
N MET A 7 5.24 -6.18 5.14
CA MET A 7 4.79 -4.99 4.40
C MET A 7 3.44 -5.23 3.71
N LEU A 8 3.21 -6.42 3.18
CA LEU A 8 1.92 -6.82 2.62
C LEU A 8 0.82 -6.81 3.67
N SER A 9 1.10 -7.33 4.87
CA SER A 9 0.15 -7.27 5.98
C SER A 9 -0.18 -5.84 6.40
N ILE A 10 0.80 -4.92 6.39
CA ILE A 10 0.56 -3.50 6.68
C ILE A 10 -0.28 -2.85 5.57
N LEU A 11 0.00 -3.13 4.30
CA LEU A 11 -0.80 -2.64 3.19
C LEU A 11 -2.25 -3.13 3.29
N LEU A 12 -2.47 -4.43 3.52
CA LEU A 12 -3.80 -5.01 3.67
C LEU A 12 -4.56 -4.31 4.80
N HIS A 13 -3.93 -4.13 5.95
CA HIS A 13 -4.55 -3.46 7.09
C HIS A 13 -4.94 -2.01 6.77
N GLU A 14 -4.09 -1.26 6.07
CA GLU A 14 -4.39 0.12 5.66
C GLU A 14 -5.54 0.17 4.65
N VAL A 15 -5.61 -0.79 3.72
CA VAL A 15 -6.73 -0.92 2.77
C VAL A 15 -8.03 -1.22 3.49
N GLN A 16 -8.02 -2.14 4.46
CA GLN A 16 -9.20 -2.46 5.28
C GLN A 16 -9.75 -1.22 6.00
N ILE A 17 -8.87 -0.42 6.59
CA ILE A 17 -9.23 0.83 7.27
C ILE A 17 -9.81 1.83 6.27
N MET A 18 -9.13 2.05 5.14
CA MET A 18 -9.53 3.05 4.14
C MET A 18 -10.88 2.74 3.49
N LEU A 19 -11.15 1.47 3.23
CA LEU A 19 -12.41 1.02 2.62
C LEU A 19 -13.51 0.74 3.64
N ASN A 20 -13.18 0.75 4.93
CA ASN A 20 -14.07 0.26 5.99
C ASN A 20 -14.58 -1.16 5.69
N GLU A 21 -13.69 -2.02 5.19
CA GLU A 21 -13.95 -3.41 4.81
C GLU A 21 -13.00 -4.34 5.58
N PRO A 22 -13.49 -5.13 6.56
CA PRO A 22 -12.63 -5.96 7.38
C PRO A 22 -12.10 -7.23 6.69
N ASP A 23 -12.70 -7.74 5.60
CA ASP A 23 -12.28 -8.98 4.92
C ASP A 23 -11.57 -8.70 3.58
N VAL A 24 -10.57 -7.82 3.59
CA VAL A 24 -9.69 -7.60 2.42
C VAL A 24 -8.57 -8.65 2.42
N ARG A 25 -8.36 -9.28 1.26
CA ARG A 25 -7.39 -10.35 1.04
C ARG A 25 -6.40 -9.95 -0.04
N GLU A 26 -5.28 -10.67 -0.08
CA GLU A 26 -4.20 -10.40 -1.03
C GLU A 26 -4.62 -10.63 -2.50
N ASP A 27 -5.58 -11.51 -2.77
CA ASP A 27 -6.10 -11.77 -4.11
C ASP A 27 -7.10 -10.71 -4.62
N ASP A 28 -7.51 -9.78 -3.77
CA ASP A 28 -8.48 -8.75 -4.16
C ASP A 28 -7.84 -7.64 -4.99
N ASN A 29 -8.67 -7.00 -5.82
CA ASN A 29 -8.33 -5.73 -6.45
C ASN A 29 -8.95 -4.59 -5.64
N PHE A 30 -8.13 -3.63 -5.23
CA PHE A 30 -8.57 -2.47 -4.45
C PHE A 30 -9.75 -1.70 -5.09
N THR A 31 -9.77 -1.58 -6.41
CA THR A 31 -10.85 -0.88 -7.14
C THR A 31 -12.15 -1.67 -7.20
N GLU A 32 -12.10 -3.00 -7.23
CA GLU A 32 -13.29 -3.87 -7.16
C GLU A 32 -13.95 -3.80 -5.77
N LEU A 33 -13.16 -3.51 -4.74
CA LEU A 33 -13.63 -3.27 -3.37
C LEU A 33 -14.15 -1.84 -3.11
N GLY A 34 -14.22 -0.99 -4.15
CA GLY A 34 -14.72 0.39 -4.03
C GLY A 34 -13.63 1.45 -3.85
N GLY A 35 -12.36 1.07 -3.93
CA GLY A 35 -11.23 1.98 -3.91
C GLY A 35 -11.16 2.92 -5.13
N ASN A 36 -10.61 4.11 -4.92
CA ASN A 36 -10.45 5.13 -5.95
C ASN A 36 -9.09 5.85 -5.85
N SER A 37 -8.80 6.74 -6.80
CA SER A 37 -7.51 7.44 -6.87
C SER A 37 -7.19 8.29 -5.65
N ILE A 38 -8.17 8.90 -5.00
CA ILE A 38 -7.96 9.74 -3.81
C ILE A 38 -7.55 8.86 -2.64
N MET A 39 -8.31 7.78 -2.39
CA MET A 39 -7.99 6.79 -1.37
C MET A 39 -6.63 6.13 -1.63
N ALA A 40 -6.31 5.81 -2.88
CA ALA A 40 -5.02 5.26 -3.26
C ALA A 40 -3.86 6.21 -2.92
N MET A 41 -4.00 7.51 -3.22
CA MET A 41 -3.00 8.51 -2.87
C MET A 41 -2.82 8.63 -1.35
N GLN A 42 -3.93 8.60 -0.59
CA GLN A 42 -3.88 8.64 0.87
C GLN A 42 -3.18 7.40 1.45
N ILE A 43 -3.49 6.20 0.96
CA ILE A 43 -2.81 4.95 1.38
C ILE A 43 -1.30 5.06 1.10
N VAL A 44 -0.93 5.50 -0.11
CA VAL A 44 0.49 5.65 -0.51
C VAL A 44 1.22 6.62 0.42
N GLU A 45 0.62 7.76 0.73
CA GLU A 45 1.20 8.77 1.61
C GLU A 45 1.29 8.28 3.06
N THR A 46 0.23 7.65 3.59
CA THR A 46 0.22 7.08 4.95
C THR A 46 1.31 6.02 5.10
N LEU A 47 1.40 5.05 4.19
CA LEU A 47 2.40 3.99 4.25
C LEU A 47 3.83 4.54 4.14
N LYS A 48 4.02 5.58 3.32
CA LYS A 48 5.33 6.23 3.19
C LYS A 48 5.74 6.94 4.48
N ILE A 49 4.86 7.73 5.08
CA ILE A 49 5.18 8.56 6.25
C ILE A 49 5.22 7.73 7.54
N ARG A 50 4.23 6.87 7.76
CA ARG A 50 4.09 6.09 8.99
C ARG A 50 5.03 4.89 9.03
N ASP A 51 5.10 4.16 7.92
CA ASP A 51 5.74 2.84 7.88
C ASP A 51 7.06 2.84 7.09
N GLY A 52 7.37 3.92 6.34
CA GLY A 52 8.52 3.94 5.43
C GLY A 52 8.37 2.96 4.28
N ILE A 53 7.14 2.70 3.83
CA ILE A 53 6.83 1.77 2.75
C ILE A 53 6.45 2.57 1.50
N LEU A 54 7.16 2.34 0.41
CA LEU A 54 6.86 2.87 -0.90
C LEU A 54 5.99 1.88 -1.67
N VAL A 55 4.86 2.37 -2.16
CA VAL A 55 3.89 1.64 -2.98
C VAL A 55 3.46 2.50 -4.18
N SER A 56 3.19 1.86 -5.32
CA SER A 56 2.71 2.54 -6.52
C SER A 56 1.18 2.67 -6.51
N SER A 57 0.66 3.90 -6.62
CA SER A 57 -0.78 4.13 -6.78
C SER A 57 -1.35 3.50 -8.05
N ALA A 58 -0.55 3.43 -9.13
CA ALA A 58 -0.96 2.78 -10.37
C ALA A 58 -1.13 1.26 -10.21
N GLN A 59 -0.25 0.62 -9.43
CA GLN A 59 -0.40 -0.81 -9.13
C GLN A 59 -1.57 -1.05 -8.19
N LEU A 60 -1.75 -0.19 -7.18
CA LEU A 60 -2.88 -0.28 -6.26
C LEU A 60 -4.22 -0.18 -7.02
N LEU A 61 -4.31 0.63 -8.07
CA LEU A 61 -5.52 0.79 -8.87
C LEU A 61 -5.72 -0.28 -9.96
N GLY A 62 -4.68 -1.04 -10.31
CA GLY A 62 -4.66 -1.86 -11.53
C GLY A 62 -4.19 -3.30 -11.36
N ALA A 63 -3.79 -3.70 -10.16
CA ALA A 63 -3.32 -5.05 -9.87
C ALA A 63 -3.97 -5.60 -8.60
N ARG A 64 -3.95 -6.93 -8.48
CA ARG A 64 -4.26 -7.63 -7.23
C ARG A 64 -3.26 -7.23 -6.16
N ILE A 65 -3.72 -7.12 -4.92
CA ILE A 65 -2.92 -6.64 -3.79
C ILE A 65 -1.63 -7.46 -3.62
N ALA A 66 -1.68 -8.78 -3.82
CA ALA A 66 -0.55 -9.70 -3.75
C ALA A 66 0.57 -9.40 -4.75
N HIS A 67 0.27 -8.73 -5.86
CA HIS A 67 1.22 -8.45 -6.94
C HIS A 67 1.81 -7.04 -6.86
N ILE A 68 1.45 -6.27 -5.84
CA ILE A 68 1.95 -4.92 -5.65
C ILE A 68 3.40 -4.98 -5.19
N GLU A 69 4.27 -4.21 -5.85
CA GLU A 69 5.65 -4.09 -5.40
C GLU A 69 5.73 -3.18 -4.17
N LEU A 70 6.32 -3.70 -3.10
CA LEU A 70 6.52 -2.99 -1.85
C LEU A 70 8.01 -2.78 -1.63
N LYS A 71 8.43 -1.52 -1.40
CA LYS A 71 9.84 -1.17 -1.15
C LYS A 71 9.96 -0.44 0.18
N ARG A 72 10.98 -0.79 0.98
CA ARG A 72 11.32 0.01 2.16
C ARG A 72 12.05 1.26 1.69
N MET A 73 11.71 2.39 2.30
CA MET A 73 12.52 3.59 2.23
C MET A 73 13.71 3.33 3.15
N ASP A 74 14.81 2.81 2.60
CA ASP A 74 16.07 2.75 3.32
C ASP A 74 16.50 4.20 3.64
N GLU A 75 16.95 4.45 4.87
CA GLU A 75 17.45 5.78 5.28
C GLU A 75 18.69 6.12 4.44
N GLY A 76 18.49 6.86 3.34
CA GLY A 76 19.51 7.15 2.37
C GLY A 76 19.13 8.28 1.44
N ASN A 77 19.57 9.49 1.83
CA ASN A 77 19.64 10.71 1.03
C ASN A 77 18.39 11.61 0.99
N GLY A 78 18.12 12.26 2.13
CA GLY A 78 17.52 13.59 2.14
C GLY A 78 18.49 14.63 1.55
N GLU A 79 18.66 14.65 0.23
CA GLU A 79 19.05 15.88 -0.47
C GLU A 79 17.76 16.62 -0.84
N GLN A 80 17.26 17.41 0.11
CA GLN A 80 16.48 18.59 -0.21
C GLN A 80 17.47 19.76 -0.22
N LYS A 81 17.83 20.22 -1.41
CA LYS A 81 18.48 21.51 -1.64
C LYS A 81 17.50 22.65 -1.40
#